data_AF-A0AAW2BVI9-F1
#
_entry.id   AF-A0AAW2BVI9-F1
#
_cell.length_a   1.000
_cell.length_b   1.000
_cell.length_c   1.000
_cell.angle_alpha   90.00
_cell.angle_beta   90.00
_cell.angle_gamma   90.00
#
_symmetry.space_group_name_H-M   'P 1'
#
loop_
_entity.id
_entity.type
_entity.pdbx_description
1 polymer ?
#
loop_
_entity_poly.entity_id
_entity_poly.type
_entity_poly.pdbx_seq_one_letter_code
_entity_poly.pdbx_strand_id
1 'polypeptide(L)' 'MKSYSNDPTKTTRLSTSFNVKTEKVSNWRDFLRLHCYPLEDYVNKWPSNPPSFREDVAGYCTSVRGLVLRFVEAISES' A
#
# COMPACT_ATOMS: atom_id res chain seq x y z
N MET A 1 8.42 10.56 -13.67
CA MET A 1 7.33 10.00 -12.84
C MET A 1 7.87 9.81 -11.41
N LYS A 2 7.51 10.66 -10.44
CA LYS A 2 8.25 10.81 -9.16
C LYS A 2 8.26 9.55 -8.26
N SER A 3 7.30 8.65 -8.40
CA SER A 3 7.14 7.46 -7.55
C SER A 3 7.35 6.12 -8.27
N TYR A 4 7.70 6.13 -9.56
CA TYR A 4 7.87 4.90 -10.32
C TYR A 4 9.12 4.12 -9.89
N SER A 5 8.99 2.83 -9.64
CA SER A 5 10.13 1.94 -9.42
C SER A 5 9.75 0.46 -9.62
N ASN A 6 10.76 -0.37 -9.92
CA ASN A 6 10.65 -1.84 -9.93
C ASN A 6 11.27 -2.49 -8.67
N ASP A 7 11.87 -1.70 -7.79
CA ASP A 7 12.53 -2.19 -6.58
C ASP A 7 11.48 -2.55 -5.50
N PRO A 8 11.32 -3.85 -5.15
CA PRO A 8 10.33 -4.33 -4.19
C PRO A 8 10.43 -3.69 -2.81
N THR A 9 11.62 -3.21 -2.44
CA THR A 9 11.93 -2.65 -1.11
C THR A 9 11.45 -1.21 -0.93
N LYS A 10 11.16 -0.48 -2.02
CA LYS A 10 10.59 0.87 -1.93
C LYS A 10 9.21 0.83 -1.25
N THR A 11 9.09 1.63 -0.20
CA THR A 11 7.91 1.69 0.68
C THR A 11 6.74 2.44 0.05
N THR A 12 7.01 3.36 -0.87
CA THR A 12 6.02 4.01 -1.75
C THR A 12 6.48 3.80 -3.18
N ARG A 13 5.69 3.08 -3.98
CA ARG A 13 6.08 2.72 -5.34
C ARG A 13 4.89 2.58 -6.28
N LEU A 14 4.96 3.32 -7.37
CA LEU A 14 4.16 3.10 -8.56
C LEU A 14 4.88 2.11 -9.47
N SER A 15 4.18 1.10 -9.95
CA SER A 15 4.76 0.09 -10.83
C SER A 15 3.68 -0.49 -11.74
N THR A 16 4.12 -1.20 -12.78
CA THR A 16 3.29 -1.91 -13.74
C THR A 16 3.79 -3.34 -13.82
N SER A 17 2.89 -4.33 -13.79
CA SER A 17 3.21 -5.76 -13.61
C SER A 17 4.05 -6.05 -12.35
N PHE A 18 4.06 -7.29 -11.85
CA PHE A 18 4.81 -7.62 -10.62
C PHE A 18 6.28 -7.92 -10.92
N ASN A 19 6.56 -8.62 -12.02
CA ASN A 19 7.92 -8.97 -12.41
C ASN A 19 8.05 -9.33 -13.90
N VAL A 20 8.11 -8.33 -14.78
CA VAL A 20 8.23 -8.54 -16.26
C VAL A 20 9.29 -9.58 -16.65
N LYS A 21 10.37 -9.70 -15.86
CA LYS A 21 11.48 -10.61 -16.17
C LYS A 21 11.22 -12.08 -15.79
N THR A 22 10.28 -12.35 -14.89
CA THR A 22 10.01 -13.71 -14.37
C THR A 22 8.56 -14.14 -14.49
N GLU A 23 7.65 -13.23 -14.83
CA GLU A 23 6.25 -13.53 -15.05
C GLU A 23 6.05 -14.38 -16.31
N LYS A 24 5.35 -15.50 -16.16
CA LYS A 24 4.88 -16.32 -17.29
C LYS A 24 3.61 -15.75 -17.93
N VAL A 25 2.88 -14.93 -17.18
CA VAL A 25 1.64 -14.27 -17.61
C VAL A 25 1.70 -12.82 -17.17
N SER A 26 1.65 -11.90 -18.13
CA SER A 26 1.66 -10.47 -17.85
C SER A 26 0.34 -10.05 -17.21
N ASN A 27 0.43 -9.39 -16.05
CA ASN A 27 -0.73 -8.77 -15.43
C ASN A 27 -0.99 -7.40 -16.07
N TRP A 28 -2.14 -7.20 -16.71
CA TRP A 28 -2.56 -5.90 -17.22
C TRP A 28 -3.03 -5.00 -16.08
N ARG A 29 -2.09 -4.45 -15.31
CA ARG A 29 -2.39 -3.55 -14.19
C ARG A 29 -1.23 -2.61 -13.91
N ASP A 30 -1.61 -1.39 -13.56
CA ASP A 30 -0.75 -0.44 -12.86
C ASP A 30 -1.19 -0.38 -11.40
N PHE A 31 -0.24 -0.22 -10.48
CA PHE A 31 -0.56 -0.15 -9.06
C PHE A 31 0.37 0.81 -8.31
N LEU A 32 -0.22 1.51 -7.34
CA LEU A 32 0.49 2.27 -6.33
C LEU A 32 0.49 1.46 -5.03
N ARG A 33 1.67 1.02 -4.60
CA ARG A 33 1.87 0.35 -3.31
C ARG A 33 2.35 1.35 -2.26
N LEU A 34 1.69 1.33 -1.11
CA LEU A 34 2.01 2.16 0.06
C LEU A 34 2.22 1.24 1.27
N HIS A 35 3.33 1.40 1.97
CA HIS A 35 3.46 0.89 3.34
C HIS A 35 2.68 1.81 4.27
N CYS A 36 1.97 1.24 5.24
CA CYS A 36 1.02 1.98 6.06
C CYS A 36 0.99 1.61 7.54
N TYR A 37 1.95 0.82 8.04
CA TYR A 37 2.01 0.53 9.47
C TYR A 37 3.45 0.38 9.98
N PRO A 38 3.86 1.15 11.01
CA PRO A 38 3.13 2.26 11.66
C PRO A 38 2.91 3.45 10.72
N LEU A 39 1.76 4.15 10.80
CA LEU A 39 1.39 5.18 9.81
C LEU A 39 2.39 6.35 9.77
N GLU A 40 2.80 6.81 10.94
CA GLU A 40 3.75 7.88 11.20
C GLU A 40 5.09 7.71 10.44
N ASP A 41 5.52 6.46 10.23
CA ASP A 41 6.78 6.13 9.56
C ASP A 41 6.70 6.25 8.02
N TYR A 42 5.49 6.27 7.47
CA TYR A 42 5.26 6.16 6.02
C TYR A 42 4.44 7.29 5.40
N VAL A 43 3.49 7.91 6.11
CA VAL A 43 2.58 8.92 5.55
C VAL A 43 3.33 10.06 4.85
N ASN A 44 4.48 10.47 5.39
CA ASN A 44 5.32 11.52 4.79
C ASN A 44 5.94 11.13 3.44
N LYS A 45 6.07 9.84 3.16
CA LYS A 45 6.63 9.27 1.91
C LYS A 45 5.56 9.09 0.82
N TRP A 46 4.28 9.12 1.18
CA TRP A 46 3.18 8.97 0.24
C TRP A 46 3.02 10.19 -0.68
N PRO A 47 2.34 10.05 -1.84
CA PRO A 47 1.95 11.20 -2.65
C PRO A 47 1.18 12.25 -1.84
N SER A 48 1.40 13.54 -2.15
CA SER A 48 0.68 14.68 -1.56
C SER A 48 -0.30 15.35 -2.53
N ASN A 49 -0.49 14.75 -3.71
CA ASN A 49 -1.44 15.20 -4.72
C ASN A 49 -2.37 14.03 -5.06
N PRO A 50 -3.71 14.17 -4.90
CA PRO A 50 -4.43 15.35 -4.41
C PRO A 50 -4.08 15.73 -2.96
N PRO A 51 -4.30 16.98 -2.52
CA PRO A 51 -3.95 17.43 -1.16
C PRO A 51 -4.57 16.58 -0.04
N SER A 52 -5.79 16.06 -0.25
CA SER A 52 -6.50 15.20 0.71
C SER A 52 -5.94 13.77 0.77
N PHE A 53 -5.13 13.35 -0.21
CA PHE A 53 -4.75 11.95 -0.39
C PHE A 53 -4.18 11.31 0.87
N ARG A 54 -3.27 12.00 1.56
CA ARG A 54 -2.63 11.45 2.75
C ARG A 54 -3.62 11.28 3.91
N GLU A 55 -4.51 12.24 4.09
CA GLU A 55 -5.52 12.23 5.14
C GLU A 55 -6.57 11.14 4.89
N ASP A 56 -7.12 11.10 3.68
CA ASP A 56 -8.13 10.12 3.26
C ASP A 56 -7.59 8.68 3.39
N VAL A 57 -6.37 8.44 2.88
CA VAL A 57 -5.75 7.11 2.92
C VAL A 57 -5.33 6.74 4.34
N ALA A 58 -4.87 7.68 5.17
CA ALA A 58 -4.55 7.40 6.56
C ALA A 58 -5.80 7.01 7.38
N GLY A 59 -6.92 7.70 7.15
CA GLY A 59 -8.22 7.37 7.75
C GLY A 59 -8.69 5.97 7.35
N TYR A 60 -8.58 5.64 6.06
CA TYR A 60 -8.88 4.29 5.56
C TYR A 60 -7.99 3.22 6.20
N CYS A 61 -6.67 3.41 6.19
CA CYS A 61 -5.72 2.44 6.77
C CYS A 61 -5.96 2.21 8.27
N THR A 62 -6.25 3.27 9.02
CA THR A 62 -6.58 3.19 10.46
C THR A 62 -7.84 2.35 10.68
N SER A 63 -8.90 2.62 9.92
CA SER A 63 -10.18 1.92 10.02
C SER A 63 -10.04 0.44 9.66
N VAL A 64 -9.37 0.13 8.55
CA VAL A 64 -9.12 -1.25 8.10
C VAL A 64 -8.27 -2.01 9.12
N ARG A 65 -7.24 -1.39 9.70
CA ARG A 65 -6.45 -2.04 10.75
C ARG A 65 -7.30 -2.42 11.95
N GLY A 66 -8.17 -1.51 12.41
CA GLY A 66 -9.12 -1.80 13.50
C GLY A 66 -10.02 -2.99 13.19
N LEU A 67 -10.55 -3.07 11.96
CA LEU A 67 -11.37 -4.20 11.50
C LEU A 67 -10.57 -5.52 11.47
N VAL A 68 -9.35 -5.50 10.90
CA VAL A 68 -8.50 -6.69 10.80
C VAL A 68 -8.14 -7.23 12.17
N LEU A 69 -7.84 -6.37 13.15
CA LEU A 69 -7.53 -6.81 14.51
C LEU A 69 -8.71 -7.53 15.17
N ARG A 70 -9.94 -7.02 14.99
CA ARG A 70 -11.16 -7.69 15.48
C ARG A 70 -11.38 -9.05 14.83
N PHE A 71 -11.12 -9.17 13.53
CA PHE A 71 -11.20 -10.47 12.84
C PHE A 71 -10.14 -11.45 13.35
N VAL A 72 -8.91 -11.01 13.54
CA VAL A 72 -7.83 -11.86 14.07
C VAL A 72 -8.16 -12.33 15.49
N GLU A 73 -8.70 -11.45 16.34
CA GLU A 73 -9.19 -11.80 17.68
C GLU A 73 -10.28 -12.87 17.60
N ALA A 74 -11.36 -12.63 16.85
CA ALA A 74 -12.46 -13.57 16.71
C ALA A 74 -12.03 -14.94 16.14
N ILE A 75 -11.08 -14.95 15.18
CA ILE A 75 -10.53 -16.20 14.62
C ILE A 75 -9.73 -16.95 15.69
N SER A 76 -9.00 -16.24 16.56
CA SER A 76 -8.17 -16.85 17.60
C SER A 76 -8.99 -17.45 18.75
N GLU A 77 -10.25 -17.03 18.90
CA GLU A 77 -11.22 -17.55 19.87
C GLU A 77 -12.00 -18.77 19.36
N SER A 78 -11.85 -19.14 18.08
CA SER A 78 -12.50 -20.30 17.44
C SER A 78 -11.60 -21.53 17.45
#